data_AF-K2DNP1-F1
#
_entry.id   AF-K2DNP1-F1
#
_cell.length_a   1.000
_cell.length_b   1.000
_cell.length_c   1.000
_cell.angle_alpha   90.00
_cell.angle_beta   90.00
_cell.angle_gamma   90.00
#
_symmetry.space_group_name_H-M   'P 1'
#
loop_
_entity.id
_entity.type
_entity.pdbx_description
1 polymer ?
#
loop_
_entity_poly.entity_id
_entity_poly.type
_entity_poly.pdbx_seq_one_letter_code
_entity_poly.pdbx_strand_id
1 'polypeptide(L)'
;MDIKLKEKEKIVSEVLQYGLTKIWGYFSGFACLVFASFFMFWFFDHDWWGISLFSLLLFCGFFIIFRNYYLWKKNVFYITTHRLIDSEQRGFFERIVSEIPYDQIEDVHGKIKGFFGIVLRFGNVTIQTGSGKVKIVLSNIKRPLQLQQHINEMRESYLSKNIHNFSGDIAEAITNKLYELELPDLYKVKKVLDSRLNKLSK
;
A
#
# COMPACT_ATOMS: atom_id res chain seq x y z
N MET A 1 -15.23 -7.31 2.95
CA MET A 1 -13.94 -6.72 2.52
C MET A 1 -14.30 -5.36 1.94
N ASP A 2 -14.69 -4.41 2.80
CA ASP A 2 -15.25 -3.13 2.36
C ASP A 2 -14.14 -2.09 2.25
N ILE A 3 -13.47 -2.06 1.11
CA ILE A 3 -12.78 -0.86 0.67
C ILE A 3 -13.79 -0.16 -0.24
N LYS A 4 -14.28 1.02 0.16
CA LYS A 4 -15.16 1.84 -0.68
C LYS A 4 -14.31 2.45 -1.80
N LEU A 5 -14.28 1.77 -2.94
CA LEU A 5 -13.64 2.27 -4.16
C LEU A 5 -14.45 3.46 -4.71
N LYS A 6 -13.75 4.47 -5.22
CA LYS A 6 -14.39 5.58 -5.94
C LYS A 6 -14.90 5.10 -7.31
N GLU A 7 -15.84 5.82 -7.91
CA GLU A 7 -16.32 5.49 -9.26
C GLU A 7 -15.15 5.44 -10.26
N LYS A 8 -15.09 4.35 -11.04
CA LYS A 8 -14.01 4.02 -12.00
C LYS A 8 -12.62 3.69 -11.39
N GLU A 9 -12.50 3.54 -10.07
CA GLU A 9 -11.27 3.07 -9.42
C GLU A 9 -11.11 1.54 -9.59
N LYS A 10 -9.95 1.09 -10.08
CA LYS A 10 -9.62 -0.34 -10.23
C LYS A 10 -8.38 -0.67 -9.41
N ILE A 11 -8.38 -1.87 -8.81
CA ILE A 11 -7.20 -2.44 -8.15
C ILE A 11 -6.29 -2.99 -9.25
N VAL A 12 -5.06 -2.46 -9.33
CA VAL A 12 -4.07 -2.87 -10.33
C VAL A 12 -3.24 -4.03 -9.79
N SER A 13 -2.82 -3.93 -8.52
CA SER A 13 -2.06 -4.99 -7.89
C SER A 13 -2.27 -5.03 -6.39
N GLU A 14 -2.31 -6.25 -5.84
CA GLU A 14 -2.28 -6.52 -4.41
C GLU A 14 -0.87 -6.98 -4.04
N VAL A 15 -0.25 -6.28 -3.11
CA VAL A 15 1.07 -6.62 -2.59
C VAL A 15 0.91 -7.11 -1.16
N LEU A 16 1.28 -8.37 -0.96
CA LEU A 16 1.32 -9.00 0.36
C LEU A 16 2.72 -8.88 0.95
N GLN A 17 2.80 -8.55 2.23
CA GLN A 17 4.06 -8.61 2.98
C GLN A 17 4.54 -10.08 3.07
N TYR A 18 5.84 -10.34 3.01
CA TYR A 18 6.35 -11.71 3.04
C TYR A 18 6.16 -12.35 4.42
N GLY A 19 5.48 -13.51 4.46
CA GLY A 19 5.04 -14.17 5.69
C GLY A 19 6.16 -14.64 6.63
N LEU A 20 7.40 -14.75 6.13
CA LEU A 20 8.55 -15.12 6.96
C LEU A 20 8.92 -14.06 8.00
N THR A 21 8.37 -12.85 7.94
CA THR A 21 8.58 -11.82 8.98
C THR A 21 8.07 -12.23 10.36
N LYS A 22 7.02 -13.04 10.42
CA LYS A 22 6.43 -13.52 11.67
C LYS A 22 6.88 -14.94 12.04
N ILE A 23 7.97 -15.43 11.44
CA ILE A 23 8.49 -16.79 11.73
C ILE A 23 8.70 -17.02 13.21
N TRP A 24 9.18 -16.01 13.95
CA TRP A 24 9.37 -16.13 15.40
C TRP A 24 8.06 -16.39 16.15
N GLY A 25 6.95 -15.82 15.69
CA GLY A 25 5.62 -16.05 16.28
C GLY A 25 5.05 -17.42 15.91
N TYR A 26 5.32 -17.93 14.70
CA TYR A 26 4.96 -19.29 14.33
C TYR A 26 5.82 -20.32 15.08
N PHE A 27 7.11 -20.03 15.22
CA PHE A 27 8.05 -20.86 15.95
C PHE A 27 7.70 -20.94 17.44
N SER A 28 7.32 -19.82 18.07
CA SER A 28 6.89 -19.84 19.48
C SER A 28 5.60 -20.65 19.67
N GLY A 29 4.63 -20.52 18.77
CA GLY A 29 3.41 -21.35 18.79
C GLY A 29 3.71 -22.84 18.57
N PHE A 30 4.60 -23.16 17.63
CA PHE A 30 5.02 -24.54 17.38
C PHE A 30 5.81 -25.13 18.55
N ALA A 31 6.74 -24.37 19.13
CA ALA A 31 7.50 -24.76 20.31
C ALA A 31 6.57 -25.04 21.51
N CYS A 32 5.51 -24.24 21.68
CA CYS A 32 4.49 -24.48 22.70
C CYS A 32 3.76 -25.82 22.48
N LEU A 33 3.43 -26.17 21.23
CA LEU A 33 2.80 -27.46 20.89
C LEU A 33 3.76 -28.65 21.12
N VAL A 34 5.03 -28.50 20.75
CA VAL A 34 6.06 -29.52 21.00
C VAL A 34 6.27 -29.71 22.50
N PHE A 35 6.33 -28.62 23.25
CA PHE A 35 6.45 -28.66 24.71
C PHE A 35 5.24 -29.38 25.34
N ALA A 36 4.02 -29.04 24.93
CA ALA A 36 2.82 -29.72 25.39
C ALA A 36 2.86 -31.23 25.08
N SER A 37 3.30 -31.59 23.86
CA SER A 37 3.39 -32.99 23.41
C SER A 37 4.46 -33.78 24.16
N PHE A 38 5.61 -33.17 24.45
CA PHE A 38 6.71 -33.82 25.19
C PHE A 38 6.30 -34.14 26.64
N PHE A 39 5.57 -33.23 27.29
CA PHE A 39 5.09 -33.41 28.66
C PHE A 39 3.75 -34.15 28.75
N MET A 40 3.23 -34.69 27.64
CA MET A 40 1.94 -35.38 27.60
C MET A 40 1.86 -36.50 28.65
N PHE A 41 2.88 -37.34 28.77
CA PHE A 41 2.89 -38.44 29.75
C PHE A 41 2.83 -37.95 31.19
N TRP A 42 3.50 -36.83 31.52
CA TRP A 42 3.48 -36.23 32.85
C TRP A 42 2.12 -35.61 33.18
N PHE A 43 1.45 -35.01 32.19
CA PHE A 43 0.11 -34.44 32.38
C PHE A 43 -0.95 -35.52 32.54
N PHE A 44 -0.86 -36.63 31.81
CA PHE A 44 -1.88 -37.69 31.86
C PHE A 44 -1.82 -38.51 33.16
N ASP A 45 -0.69 -38.47 33.86
CA ASP A 45 -0.51 -39.09 35.19
C ASP A 45 -1.29 -38.36 36.30
N HIS A 46 -1.67 -37.10 36.08
CA HIS A 46 -2.26 -36.22 37.08
C HIS A 46 -3.79 -36.02 36.95
N ASP A 47 -4.48 -37.06 36.48
CA ASP A 47 -5.95 -37.12 36.37
C ASP A 47 -6.55 -35.87 35.63
N TRP A 48 -7.69 -35.38 36.11
CA TRP A 48 -8.50 -34.31 35.50
C TRP A 48 -7.80 -32.97 35.30
N TRP A 49 -6.90 -32.57 36.20
CA TRP A 49 -6.25 -31.26 36.11
C TRP A 49 -5.10 -31.26 35.10
N GLY A 50 -4.39 -32.38 34.97
CA GLY A 50 -3.37 -32.55 33.95
C GLY A 50 -3.95 -32.55 32.54
N ILE A 51 -5.09 -33.22 32.32
CA ILE A 51 -5.82 -33.19 31.04
C ILE A 51 -6.26 -31.76 30.70
N SER A 52 -6.77 -31.02 31.68
CA SER A 52 -7.21 -29.63 31.50
C SER A 52 -6.06 -28.70 31.11
N LEU A 53 -4.90 -28.85 31.78
CA LEU A 53 -3.70 -28.06 31.51
C LEU A 53 -3.10 -28.39 30.14
N PHE A 54 -3.06 -29.67 29.76
CA PHE A 54 -2.62 -30.11 28.44
C PHE A 54 -3.52 -29.53 27.31
N SER A 55 -4.85 -29.60 27.48
CA SER A 55 -5.81 -29.03 26.54
C SER A 55 -5.64 -27.51 26.39
N LEU A 56 -5.43 -26.81 27.51
CA LEU A 56 -5.18 -25.36 27.51
C LEU A 56 -3.89 -25.01 26.75
N LEU A 57 -2.81 -25.77 26.94
CA LEU A 57 -1.54 -25.56 26.25
C LEU A 57 -1.67 -25.79 24.73
N LEU A 58 -2.36 -26.84 24.31
CA LEU A 58 -2.65 -27.08 22.89
C LEU A 58 -3.47 -25.94 22.29
N PHE A 59 -4.52 -25.51 22.99
CA PHE A 59 -5.35 -24.39 22.56
C PHE A 59 -4.53 -23.10 22.43
N CYS A 60 -3.67 -22.79 23.41
CA CYS A 60 -2.79 -21.63 23.38
C CYS A 60 -1.82 -21.68 22.19
N GLY A 61 -1.15 -22.81 21.97
CA GLY A 61 -0.23 -23.00 20.84
C GLY A 61 -0.92 -22.80 19.49
N PHE A 62 -2.08 -23.43 19.31
CA PHE A 62 -2.90 -23.25 18.10
C PHE A 62 -3.38 -21.81 17.94
N PHE A 63 -3.85 -21.18 19.02
CA PHE A 63 -4.33 -19.80 19.01
C PHE A 63 -3.24 -18.81 18.61
N ILE A 64 -2.00 -18.98 19.08
CA ILE A 64 -0.85 -18.14 18.70
C ILE A 64 -0.58 -18.27 17.20
N ILE A 65 -0.55 -19.49 16.66
CA ILE A 65 -0.33 -19.75 15.24
C ILE A 65 -1.46 -19.13 14.41
N PHE A 66 -2.71 -19.39 14.79
CA PHE A 66 -3.90 -18.87 14.13
C PHE A 66 -3.93 -17.34 14.12
N ARG A 67 -3.67 -16.71 15.27
CA ARG A 67 -3.60 -15.25 15.40
C ARG A 67 -2.55 -14.66 14.46
N ASN A 68 -1.35 -15.22 14.44
CA ASN A 68 -0.27 -14.73 13.57
C ASN A 68 -0.64 -14.85 12.09
N TYR A 69 -1.24 -15.98 11.70
CA TYR A 69 -1.76 -16.20 10.35
C TYR A 69 -2.86 -15.21 9.97
N TYR A 70 -3.83 -15.02 10.86
CA TYR A 70 -4.95 -14.10 10.64
C TYR A 70 -4.46 -12.66 10.43
N LEU A 71 -3.57 -12.17 11.30
CA LEU A 71 -3.00 -10.82 11.17
C LEU A 71 -2.17 -10.67 9.89
N TRP A 72 -1.39 -11.68 9.52
CA TRP A 72 -0.61 -11.64 8.29
C TRP A 72 -1.52 -11.58 7.05
N LYS A 73 -2.57 -12.41 7.00
CA LYS A 73 -3.51 -12.45 5.87
C LYS A 73 -4.30 -11.14 5.70
N LYS A 74 -4.52 -10.40 6.79
CA LYS A 74 -5.28 -9.14 6.78
C LYS A 74 -4.44 -7.91 6.44
N ASN A 75 -3.11 -8.03 6.50
CA ASN A 75 -2.19 -6.97 6.10
C ASN A 75 -1.98 -7.00 4.60
N VAL A 76 -2.67 -6.10 3.89
CA VAL A 76 -2.63 -6.05 2.42
C VAL A 76 -2.42 -4.62 1.97
N PHE A 77 -1.48 -4.44 1.05
CA PHE A 77 -1.24 -3.18 0.38
C PHE A 77 -1.82 -3.23 -1.04
N TYR A 78 -2.67 -2.27 -1.37
CA TYR A 78 -3.34 -2.18 -2.67
C TYR A 78 -2.78 -0.99 -3.44
N ILE A 79 -2.43 -1.25 -4.70
CA ILE A 79 -2.10 -0.22 -5.68
C ILE A 79 -3.34 -0.06 -6.56
N THR A 80 -4.00 1.09 -6.49
CA THR A 80 -5.16 1.40 -7.31
C THR A 80 -4.78 2.36 -8.44
N THR A 81 -5.72 2.65 -9.33
CA THR A 81 -5.53 3.64 -10.39
C THR A 81 -5.47 5.10 -9.90
N HIS A 82 -5.89 5.38 -8.67
CA HIS A 82 -6.00 6.76 -8.14
C HIS A 82 -5.13 7.01 -6.90
N ARG A 83 -4.88 5.97 -6.09
CA ARG A 83 -4.19 6.09 -4.81
C ARG A 83 -3.55 4.77 -4.39
N LEU A 84 -2.68 4.86 -3.41
CA LEU A 84 -2.15 3.72 -2.67
C LEU A 84 -2.98 3.54 -1.41
N ILE A 85 -3.33 2.30 -1.07
CA ILE A 85 -4.12 1.96 0.11
C ILE A 85 -3.38 0.89 0.90
N ASP A 86 -2.97 1.22 2.13
CA ASP A 86 -2.40 0.28 3.08
C ASP A 86 -3.44 -0.08 4.15
N SER A 87 -3.82 -1.35 4.22
CA SER A 87 -4.73 -1.86 5.24
C SER A 87 -3.95 -2.73 6.22
N GLU A 88 -3.62 -2.17 7.38
CA GLU A 88 -2.92 -2.86 8.46
C GLU A 88 -3.91 -3.27 9.56
N GLN A 89 -3.84 -4.54 9.98
CA GLN A 89 -4.58 -5.06 11.11
C GLN A 89 -3.65 -5.19 12.33
N ARG A 90 -3.85 -4.34 13.35
CA ARG A 90 -3.10 -4.36 14.61
C ARG A 90 -3.91 -5.12 15.67
N GLY A 91 -3.58 -6.40 15.86
CA GLY A 91 -4.38 -7.24 16.77
C GLY A 91 -5.80 -7.50 16.24
N PHE A 92 -6.72 -7.92 17.11
CA PHE A 92 -8.05 -8.36 16.67
C PHE A 92 -9.06 -7.24 16.46
N PHE A 93 -8.88 -6.10 17.13
CA PHE A 93 -9.89 -5.04 17.21
C PHE A 93 -9.42 -3.69 16.66
N GLU A 94 -8.15 -3.54 16.28
CA GLU A 94 -7.64 -2.30 15.70
C GLU A 94 -7.27 -2.55 14.23
N ARG A 95 -7.87 -1.74 13.35
CA ARG A 95 -7.59 -1.73 11.93
C ARG A 95 -7.24 -0.33 11.50
N ILE A 96 -6.09 -0.18 10.86
CA ILE A 96 -5.58 1.08 10.34
C ILE A 96 -5.65 1.00 8.81
N VAL A 97 -6.34 1.94 8.21
CA VAL A 97 -6.38 2.10 6.75
C VAL A 97 -5.73 3.43 6.42
N SER A 98 -4.59 3.38 5.75
CA SER A 98 -3.87 4.57 5.29
C SER A 98 -4.02 4.68 3.79
N GLU A 99 -4.44 5.86 3.33
CA GLU A 99 -4.62 6.14 1.92
C GLU A 99 -3.72 7.30 1.50
N ILE A 100 -2.98 7.13 0.41
CA ILE A 100 -2.12 8.17 -0.15
C ILE A 100 -2.47 8.36 -1.63
N PRO A 101 -3.10 9.50 -1.99
CA PRO A 101 -3.29 9.91 -3.38
C PRO A 101 -1.96 10.08 -4.12
N TYR A 102 -1.90 9.76 -5.41
CA TYR A 102 -0.66 9.85 -6.20
C TYR A 102 -0.07 11.28 -6.27
N ASP A 103 -0.91 12.30 -6.21
CA ASP A 103 -0.53 13.72 -6.17
C ASP A 103 0.15 14.13 -4.85
N GLN A 104 -0.08 13.39 -3.76
CA GLN A 104 0.49 13.68 -2.44
C GLN A 104 1.75 12.88 -2.13
N ILE A 105 2.08 11.88 -2.96
CA ILE A 105 3.32 11.13 -2.84
C ILE A 105 4.48 12.09 -3.14
N GLU A 106 5.42 12.20 -2.22
CA GLU A 106 6.64 12.96 -2.45
C GLU A 106 7.74 12.02 -2.94
N ASP A 107 8.02 10.98 -2.14
CA ASP A 107 9.10 10.03 -2.41
C ASP A 107 8.70 8.58 -2.10
N VAL A 108 9.30 7.67 -2.87
CA VAL A 108 9.15 6.22 -2.77
C VAL A 108 10.54 5.61 -2.75
N HIS A 109 10.93 5.07 -1.60
CA HIS A 109 12.25 4.49 -1.38
C HIS A 109 12.19 2.96 -1.27
N GLY A 110 12.91 2.26 -2.13
CA GLY A 110 13.18 0.83 -2.00
C GLY A 110 14.54 0.57 -1.35
N LYS A 111 14.58 -0.21 -0.27
CA LYS A 111 15.81 -0.55 0.46
C LYS A 111 15.94 -2.07 0.62
N ILE A 112 17.03 -2.62 0.10
CA ILE A 112 17.43 -4.02 0.35
C ILE A 112 18.53 -3.99 1.40
N LYS A 113 18.46 -4.87 2.42
CA LYS A 113 19.45 -4.94 3.50
C LYS A 113 19.95 -6.37 3.68
N GLY A 114 21.28 -6.50 3.81
CA GLY A 114 21.96 -7.74 4.17
C GLY A 114 22.13 -8.73 3.00
N PHE A 115 22.99 -9.73 3.22
CA PHE A 115 23.33 -10.75 2.22
C PHE A 115 22.08 -11.52 1.74
N PHE A 116 21.26 -11.98 2.68
CA PHE A 116 20.03 -12.70 2.35
C PHE A 116 19.02 -11.83 1.58
N GLY A 117 18.91 -10.54 1.90
CA GLY A 117 18.04 -9.62 1.18
C GLY A 117 18.45 -9.46 -0.30
N ILE A 118 19.75 -9.48 -0.58
CA ILE A 118 20.28 -9.40 -1.94
C ILE A 118 20.03 -10.71 -2.70
N VAL A 119 20.39 -11.86 -2.10
CA VAL A 119 20.26 -13.17 -2.74
C VAL A 119 18.80 -13.53 -3.01
N LEU A 120 17.93 -13.36 -2.02
CA LEU A 120 16.50 -13.69 -2.10
C LEU A 120 15.66 -12.53 -2.66
N ARG A 121 16.29 -11.38 -2.97
CA ARG A 121 15.68 -10.16 -3.53
C ARG A 121 14.49 -9.65 -2.71
N PHE A 122 14.59 -9.66 -1.38
CA PHE A 122 13.58 -9.04 -0.51
C PHE A 122 14.14 -7.78 0.16
N GLY A 123 13.24 -6.86 0.50
CA GLY A 123 13.62 -5.67 1.25
C GLY A 123 12.39 -4.85 1.61
N ASN A 124 12.59 -3.59 1.94
CA ASN A 124 11.53 -2.72 2.43
C ASN A 124 11.25 -1.61 1.40
N VAL A 125 9.99 -1.20 1.29
CA VAL A 125 9.58 -0.02 0.53
C VAL A 125 8.95 0.97 1.50
N THR A 126 9.43 2.21 1.48
CA THR A 126 8.89 3.31 2.29
C THR A 126 8.30 4.36 1.36
N ILE A 127 7.04 4.71 1.58
CA ILE A 127 6.33 5.74 0.84
C ILE A 127 6.03 6.87 1.81
N GLN A 128 6.36 8.10 1.42
CA GLN A 128 6.17 9.28 2.26
C GLN A 128 5.42 10.37 1.50
N THR A 129 4.50 11.04 2.19
CA THR A 129 3.80 12.21 1.65
C THR A 129 4.60 13.49 1.87
N GLY A 130 4.41 14.47 0.97
CA GLY A 130 5.07 15.78 1.05
C GLY A 130 4.83 16.53 2.36
N SER A 131 3.69 16.29 3.00
CA SER A 131 3.37 16.89 4.29
C SER A 131 4.02 16.15 5.48
N GLY A 132 4.62 14.97 5.27
CA GLY A 132 5.17 14.09 6.31
C GLY A 132 4.12 13.45 7.25
N LYS A 133 2.83 13.76 7.07
CA LYS A 133 1.74 13.30 7.94
C LYS A 133 1.43 11.82 7.80
N VAL A 134 1.66 11.25 6.62
CA VAL A 134 1.35 9.85 6.32
C VAL A 134 2.60 9.17 5.77
N LYS A 135 2.96 8.06 6.38
CA LYS A 135 4.11 7.24 6.01
C LYS A 135 3.71 5.78 6.00
N ILE A 136 3.84 5.13 4.85
CA ILE A 136 3.58 3.71 4.69
C ILE A 136 4.92 2.99 4.62
N VAL A 137 5.11 1.97 5.46
CA VAL A 137 6.35 1.19 5.53
C VAL A 137 6.04 -0.27 5.23
N LEU A 138 6.31 -0.68 4.00
CA LEU A 138 6.15 -2.04 3.55
C LEU A 138 7.44 -2.81 3.82
N SER A 139 7.41 -3.72 4.79
CA SER A 139 8.59 -4.49 5.18
C SER A 139 8.63 -5.85 4.51
N ASN A 140 9.82 -6.30 4.14
CA ASN A 140 10.10 -7.61 3.56
C ASN A 140 9.18 -7.92 2.38
N ILE A 141 9.18 -7.05 1.39
CA ILE A 141 8.49 -7.21 0.12
C ILE A 141 9.44 -7.88 -0.86
N LYS A 142 8.91 -8.79 -1.69
CA LYS A 142 9.64 -9.39 -2.78
C LYS A 142 9.89 -8.34 -3.87
N ARG A 143 11.15 -8.18 -4.28
CA ARG A 143 11.61 -7.24 -5.31
C ARG A 143 11.18 -5.78 -5.01
N PRO A 144 11.65 -5.18 -3.91
CA PRO A 144 11.24 -3.84 -3.49
C PRO A 144 11.56 -2.75 -4.52
N LEU A 145 12.66 -2.90 -5.27
CA LEU A 145 13.05 -1.95 -6.32
C LEU A 145 12.06 -1.96 -7.50
N GLN A 146 11.56 -3.13 -7.89
CA GLN A 146 10.55 -3.24 -8.95
C GLN A 146 9.23 -2.62 -8.50
N LEU A 147 8.83 -2.86 -7.24
CA LEU A 147 7.65 -2.24 -6.68
C LEU A 147 7.78 -0.71 -6.64
N GLN A 148 8.93 -0.19 -6.23
CA GLN A 148 9.22 1.24 -6.20
C GLN A 148 9.11 1.86 -7.61
N GLN A 149 9.72 1.25 -8.61
CA GLN A 149 9.60 1.67 -10.01
C GLN A 149 8.14 1.66 -10.48
N HIS A 150 7.42 0.58 -10.20
CA HIS A 150 6.02 0.44 -10.60
C HIS A 150 5.12 1.51 -9.96
N ILE A 151 5.33 1.84 -8.69
CA ILE A 151 4.59 2.92 -8.03
C ILE A 151 4.88 4.28 -8.67
N ASN A 152 6.14 4.56 -9.02
CA ASN A 152 6.51 5.80 -9.69
C ASN A 152 5.90 5.91 -11.10
N GLU A 153 5.91 4.82 -11.88
CA GLU A 153 5.26 4.77 -13.19
C GLU A 153 3.75 5.03 -13.09
N MET A 154 3.09 4.44 -12.08
CA MET A 154 1.67 4.67 -11.81
C MET A 154 1.37 6.11 -11.41
N ARG A 155 2.24 6.71 -10.58
CA ARG A 155 2.17 8.12 -10.19
C ARG A 155 2.30 9.04 -11.41
N GLU A 156 3.33 8.83 -12.25
CA GLU A 156 3.55 9.62 -13.46
C GLU A 156 2.36 9.50 -14.41
N SER A 157 1.88 8.28 -14.65
CA SER A 157 0.71 8.02 -15.49
C SER A 157 -0.55 8.72 -14.98
N TYR A 158 -0.75 8.77 -13.66
CA TYR A 158 -1.86 9.47 -13.04
C TYR A 158 -1.74 10.99 -13.24
N LEU A 159 -0.56 11.56 -12.98
CA LEU A 159 -0.30 13.00 -13.13
C LEU A 159 -0.43 13.44 -14.59
N SER A 160 0.13 12.69 -15.55
CA SER A 160 0.03 13.00 -16.98
C SER A 160 -1.43 12.97 -17.47
N LYS A 161 -2.23 11.99 -17.03
CA LYS A 161 -3.67 11.94 -17.34
C LYS A 161 -4.41 13.14 -16.75
N ASN A 162 -4.09 13.49 -15.50
CA ASN A 162 -4.73 14.62 -14.83
C ASN A 162 -4.39 15.96 -15.50
N ILE A 163 -3.13 16.15 -15.92
CA ILE A 163 -2.68 17.34 -16.68
C ILE A 163 -3.38 17.41 -18.05
N HIS A 164 -3.49 16.28 -18.76
CA HIS A 164 -4.18 16.22 -20.06
C HIS A 164 -5.67 16.58 -19.93
N ASN A 165 -6.36 15.98 -18.95
CA ASN A 165 -7.77 16.28 -18.70
C ASN A 165 -7.94 17.76 -18.34
N PHE A 166 -7.09 18.29 -17.45
CA PHE A 166 -7.13 19.70 -17.04
C PHE A 166 -6.84 20.67 -18.19
N SER A 167 -5.92 20.33 -19.09
CA SER A 167 -5.62 21.14 -20.28
C SER A 167 -6.79 21.18 -21.26
N GLY A 168 -7.50 20.06 -21.42
CA GLY A 168 -8.74 19.99 -22.20
C GLY A 168 -9.83 20.88 -21.63
N ASP A 169 -10.10 20.75 -20.33
CA ASP A 169 -11.09 21.57 -19.61
C ASP A 169 -10.76 23.07 -19.69
N ILE A 170 -9.48 23.46 -19.55
CA ILE A 170 -9.08 24.87 -19.68
C ILE A 170 -9.26 25.37 -21.11
N ALA A 171 -8.82 24.60 -22.11
CA ALA A 171 -8.95 25.02 -23.51
C ALA A 171 -10.42 25.21 -23.88
N GLU A 172 -11.29 24.32 -23.42
CA GLU A 172 -12.74 24.40 -23.60
C GLU A 172 -13.34 25.60 -22.84
N ALA A 173 -12.93 25.82 -21.58
CA ALA A 173 -13.37 26.98 -20.80
C ALA A 173 -12.94 28.31 -21.42
N ILE A 174 -11.70 28.40 -21.93
CA ILE A 174 -11.21 29.58 -22.67
C ILE A 174 -12.03 29.76 -23.94
N THR A 175 -12.24 28.69 -24.71
CA THR A 175 -13.00 28.72 -25.96
C THR A 175 -14.42 29.23 -25.74
N ASN A 176 -15.12 28.72 -24.72
CA ASN A 176 -16.45 29.20 -24.34
C ASN A 176 -16.43 30.68 -23.94
N LYS A 177 -15.43 31.12 -23.16
CA LYS A 177 -15.28 32.53 -22.79
C LYS A 177 -15.03 33.44 -23.99
N LEU A 178 -14.32 32.95 -25.01
CA LEU A 178 -14.04 33.71 -26.24
C LEU A 178 -15.32 33.99 -27.03
N TYR A 179 -16.30 33.09 -26.99
CA TYR A 179 -17.60 33.30 -27.62
C TYR A 179 -18.46 34.36 -26.92
N GLU A 180 -18.17 34.69 -25.65
CA GLU A 180 -18.88 35.71 -24.86
C GLU A 180 -18.27 37.12 -25.02
N LEU A 181 -17.09 37.26 -25.64
CA LEU A 181 -16.37 38.54 -25.72
C LEU A 181 -16.91 39.47 -26.81
N GLU A 182 -16.80 40.77 -26.56
CA GLU A 182 -17.04 41.79 -27.58
C GLU A 182 -15.88 41.87 -28.60
N LEU A 183 -16.19 42.35 -29.80
CA LEU A 183 -15.25 42.53 -30.92
C LEU A 183 -13.90 43.20 -30.53
N PRO A 184 -13.87 44.28 -29.74
CA PRO A 184 -12.61 44.95 -29.37
C PRO A 184 -11.66 44.05 -28.56
N ASP A 185 -12.22 43.20 -27.70
CA ASP A 185 -11.42 42.32 -26.84
C ASP A 185 -10.98 41.05 -27.56
N LEU A 186 -11.78 40.54 -28.50
CA LEU A 186 -11.37 39.48 -29.44
C LEU A 186 -10.12 39.87 -30.23
N TYR A 187 -10.03 41.12 -30.72
CA TYR A 187 -8.82 41.59 -31.42
C TYR A 187 -7.60 41.65 -30.51
N LYS A 188 -7.76 42.02 -29.23
CA LYS A 188 -6.65 41.98 -28.25
C LYS A 188 -6.16 40.55 -28.03
N VAL A 189 -7.08 39.60 -27.83
CA VAL A 189 -6.73 38.20 -27.61
C VAL A 189 -6.04 37.60 -28.84
N LYS A 190 -6.57 37.88 -30.04
CA LYS A 190 -5.93 37.47 -31.31
C LYS A 190 -4.49 37.96 -31.41
N LYS A 191 -4.24 39.25 -31.12
CA LYS A 191 -2.88 39.84 -31.17
C LYS A 191 -1.92 39.14 -30.20
N VAL A 192 -2.39 38.76 -29.01
CA VAL A 192 -1.59 38.03 -28.01
C VAL A 192 -1.30 36.61 -28.49
N LEU A 193 -2.29 35.91 -29.04
CA LEU A 193 -2.14 34.58 -29.62
C LEU A 193 -1.14 34.56 -30.78
N ASP A 194 -1.30 35.47 -31.75
CA ASP A 194 -0.41 35.59 -32.90
C ASP A 194 1.05 35.87 -32.48
N SER A 195 1.24 36.76 -31.49
CA SER A 195 2.56 37.05 -30.93
C SER A 195 3.19 35.83 -30.24
N ARG A 196 2.38 35.03 -29.53
CA ARG A 196 2.87 33.81 -28.85
C ARG A 196 3.20 32.69 -29.84
N LEU A 197 2.36 32.49 -30.86
CA LEU A 197 2.59 31.50 -31.93
C LEU A 197 3.88 31.79 -32.69
N ASN A 198 4.13 33.06 -33.08
CA ASN A 198 5.37 33.47 -33.74
C ASN A 198 6.63 33.28 -32.88
N LYS A 199 6.50 33.26 -31.54
CA LYS A 199 7.61 32.99 -30.62
C LYS A 199 7.92 31.49 -30.45
N LEU A 200 6.94 30.62 -30.71
CA LEU A 200 7.09 29.16 -30.58
C LEU A 200 7.51 28.50 -31.90
N SER A 201 7.30 29.15 -33.05
CA SER A 201 7.71 28.65 -34.37
C SER A 201 9.13 29.04 -34.79
N LYS A 202 9.88 29.73 -33.92
CA LYS A 202 11.22 30.26 -34.16
C LYS A 202 12.21 29.64 -33.18
#